data_AF-A0A918NJH2-F1
#
_entry.id   AF-A0A918NJH2-F1
#
_cell.length_a   1.000
_cell.length_b   1.000
_cell.length_c   1.000
_cell.angle_alpha   90.00
_cell.angle_beta   90.00
_cell.angle_gamma   90.00
#
_symmetry.space_group_name_H-M   'P 1'
#
loop_
_entity.id
_entity.type
_entity.pdbx_description
1 polymer ?
#
loop_
_entity_poly.entity_id
_entity_poly.type
_entity_poly.pdbx_seq_one_letter_code
_entity_poly.pdbx_strand_id
1 'polypeptide(L)'
;MNEKLKDAIAKQTTTEYAQWRNVLTTLALTVLVTSTVATWGYIFYSTPNIECHENFWYLSLPWLLVQWVVIGFMFWYRNIPMFARHAIQLLIMFSNVWFIFFIFSLRPCGV
;
A
#
# COMPACT_ATOMS: atom_id res chain seq x y z
N MET A 1 -22.67 3.09 28.55
CA MET A 1 -21.51 3.19 27.63
C MET A 1 -20.36 3.83 28.39
N ASN A 2 -19.23 3.13 28.52
CA ASN A 2 -18.13 3.50 29.43
C ASN A 2 -17.49 4.85 29.00
N GLU A 3 -17.19 5.78 29.92
CA GLU A 3 -16.61 7.09 29.57
C GLU A 3 -15.30 6.96 28.79
N LYS A 4 -14.44 6.02 29.19
CA LYS A 4 -13.19 5.69 28.47
C LYS A 4 -13.41 5.30 27.01
N LEU A 5 -14.56 4.68 26.69
CA LEU A 5 -14.90 4.30 25.32
C LEU A 5 -15.34 5.51 24.51
N LYS A 6 -16.09 6.44 25.11
CA LYS A 6 -16.48 7.70 24.45
C LYS A 6 -15.28 8.56 24.10
N ASP A 7 -14.34 8.70 25.02
CA ASP A 7 -13.11 9.47 24.79
C ASP A 7 -12.23 8.85 23.70
N ALA A 8 -12.13 7.51 23.66
CA ALA A 8 -11.39 6.81 22.62
C ALA A 8 -12.01 7.02 21.23
N ILE A 9 -13.34 6.93 21.12
CA ILE A 9 -14.07 7.17 19.87
C ILE A 9 -13.88 8.63 19.43
N ALA A 10 -14.09 9.58 20.33
CA ALA A 10 -13.93 11.01 20.05
C ALA A 10 -12.52 11.34 19.56
N LYS A 11 -11.50 10.70 20.14
CA LYS A 11 -10.09 10.86 19.72
C LYS A 11 -9.80 10.28 18.34
N GLN A 12 -10.49 9.21 17.93
CA GLN A 12 -10.29 8.59 16.61
C GLN A 12 -11.09 9.28 15.48
N THR A 13 -12.18 9.96 15.82
CA THR A 13 -12.97 10.75 14.87
C THR A 13 -12.42 12.15 14.63
N THR A 14 -11.39 12.58 15.38
CA THR A 14 -10.77 13.87 15.10
C THR A 14 -10.03 13.87 13.77
N THR A 15 -10.04 15.05 13.13
CA THR A 15 -9.35 15.35 11.88
C THR A 15 -8.03 16.09 12.11
N GLU A 16 -7.76 16.52 13.34
CA GLU A 16 -6.48 17.13 13.71
C GLU A 16 -5.38 16.07 13.84
N TYR A 17 -4.50 16.05 12.84
CA TYR A 17 -3.34 15.18 12.79
C TYR A 17 -2.06 15.96 12.57
N ALA A 18 -0.99 15.58 13.28
CA ALA A 18 0.31 16.22 13.15
C ALA A 18 0.85 16.09 11.71
N GLN A 19 1.07 17.22 11.03
CA GLN A 19 1.43 17.24 9.61
C GLN A 19 2.74 16.48 9.31
N TRP A 20 3.71 16.52 10.22
CA TRP A 20 4.98 15.80 10.06
C TRP A 20 4.80 14.28 9.98
N ARG A 21 3.87 13.72 10.77
CA ARG A 21 3.57 12.28 10.71
C ARG A 21 2.94 11.92 9.39
N ASN A 22 2.18 12.83 8.78
CA ASN A 22 1.54 12.58 7.50
C ASN A 22 2.59 12.51 6.39
N VAL A 23 3.54 13.45 6.39
CA VAL A 23 4.67 13.43 5.44
C VAL A 23 5.46 12.13 5.58
N LEU A 24 5.81 11.75 6.82
CA LEU A 24 6.62 10.57 7.08
C LEU A 24 5.91 9.27 6.69
N THR A 25 4.62 9.13 7.02
CA THR A 25 3.82 7.95 6.65
C THR A 25 3.58 7.87 5.14
N THR A 26 3.30 9.00 4.49
CA THR A 26 3.13 9.08 3.03
C THR A 26 4.42 8.67 2.32
N LEU A 27 5.56 9.19 2.76
CA LEU A 27 6.87 8.87 2.18
C LEU A 27 7.22 7.39 2.40
N ALA A 28 7.03 6.88 3.62
CA ALA A 28 7.27 5.47 3.92
C ALA A 28 6.40 4.54 3.06
N LEU A 29 5.11 4.86 2.90
CA LEU A 29 4.21 4.08 2.04
C LEU A 29 4.62 4.16 0.58
N THR A 30 4.97 5.35 0.09
CA THR A 30 5.39 5.50 -1.31
C THR A 30 6.64 4.67 -1.60
N VAL A 31 7.63 4.69 -0.69
CA VAL A 31 8.84 3.86 -0.80
C VAL A 31 8.50 2.37 -0.77
N LEU A 32 7.60 1.93 0.12
CA LEU A 32 7.20 0.53 0.25
C LEU A 32 6.50 0.01 -1.01
N VAL A 33 5.55 0.77 -1.56
CA VAL A 33 4.80 0.34 -2.74
C VAL A 33 5.70 0.32 -3.98
N THR A 34 6.55 1.33 -4.14
CA THR A 34 7.49 1.39 -5.27
C THR A 34 8.54 0.29 -5.20
N SER A 35 9.10 0.01 -4.02
CA SER A 35 10.07 -1.07 -3.86
C SER A 35 9.45 -2.44 -4.13
N THR A 36 8.19 -2.65 -3.77
CA THR A 36 7.46 -3.90 -4.03
C THR A 36 7.36 -4.19 -5.53
N VAL A 37 6.92 -3.21 -6.32
CA VAL A 37 6.80 -3.36 -7.79
C VAL A 37 8.17 -3.41 -8.46
N ALA A 38 9.15 -2.64 -7.97
CA ALA A 38 10.53 -2.72 -8.46
C ALA A 38 11.15 -4.11 -8.21
N THR A 39 10.86 -4.71 -7.05
CA THR A 39 11.31 -6.08 -6.72
C THR A 39 10.68 -7.09 -7.67
N TRP A 40 9.38 -6.95 -7.99
CA TRP A 40 8.74 -7.79 -8.99
C TRP A 40 9.40 -7.68 -10.36
N GLY A 41 9.70 -6.45 -10.80
CA GLY A 41 10.38 -6.21 -12.07
C GLY A 41 11.76 -6.84 -12.11
N TYR A 42 12.52 -6.70 -11.02
CA TYR A 42 13.82 -7.37 -10.90
C TYR A 42 13.71 -8.89 -11.00
N ILE A 43 12.74 -9.50 -10.31
CA ILE A 43 12.49 -10.96 -10.39
C ILE A 43 12.09 -11.37 -11.81
N PHE A 44 11.24 -10.59 -12.47
CA PHE A 44 10.77 -10.85 -13.83
C PHE A 44 11.93 -10.86 -14.85
N TYR A 45 12.86 -9.90 -14.75
CA TYR A 45 14.02 -9.83 -15.66
C TYR A 45 15.15 -10.81 -15.31
N SER A 46 15.27 -11.24 -14.05
CA SER A 46 16.35 -12.14 -13.62
C SER A 46 15.99 -13.63 -13.70
N THR A 47 14.70 -13.97 -13.74
CA THR A 47 14.24 -15.37 -13.72
C THR A 47 13.93 -15.86 -15.15
N PRO A 48 14.67 -16.87 -15.67
CA PRO A 48 14.37 -17.42 -16.99
C PRO A 48 13.01 -18.16 -16.99
N ASN A 49 12.31 -18.12 -18.13
CA ASN A 49 11.02 -18.79 -18.36
C ASN A 49 9.84 -18.27 -17.49
N ILE A 50 9.88 -17.01 -17.05
CA ILE A 50 8.76 -16.37 -16.33
C ILE A 50 7.80 -15.59 -17.25
N GLU A 51 8.05 -15.63 -18.56
CA GLU A 51 7.34 -14.85 -19.60
C GLU A 51 5.82 -15.11 -19.64
N CYS A 52 5.35 -16.28 -19.19
CA CYS A 52 3.91 -16.55 -19.06
C CYS A 52 3.19 -15.58 -18.08
N HIS A 53 3.95 -14.94 -17.19
CA HIS A 53 3.44 -13.95 -16.24
C HIS A 53 3.62 -12.49 -16.72
N GLU A 54 3.90 -12.26 -18.01
CA GLU A 54 4.04 -10.92 -18.58
C GLU A 54 2.77 -10.07 -18.39
N ASN A 55 1.59 -10.67 -18.53
CA ASN A 55 0.31 -10.00 -18.23
C ASN A 55 0.23 -9.52 -16.77
N PHE A 56 0.84 -10.26 -15.85
CA PHE A 56 0.88 -9.90 -14.44
C PHE A 56 1.88 -8.77 -14.17
N TRP A 57 2.98 -8.74 -14.93
CA TRP A 57 3.88 -7.58 -14.97
C TRP A 57 3.14 -6.31 -15.43
N TYR A 58 2.41 -6.36 -16.54
CA TYR A 58 1.62 -5.21 -17.00
C TYR A 58 0.55 -4.78 -16.00
N LEU A 59 -0.12 -5.71 -15.31
CA LEU A 59 -1.12 -5.40 -14.28
C LEU A 59 -0.50 -4.67 -13.07
N SER A 60 0.76 -4.96 -12.74
CA SER A 60 1.45 -4.36 -11.60
C SER A 60 1.68 -2.84 -11.76
N LEU A 61 1.71 -2.33 -13.00
CA LEU A 61 1.90 -0.91 -13.30
C LEU A 61 0.66 -0.05 -12.99
N PRO A 62 -0.55 -0.35 -13.51
CA PRO A 62 -1.79 0.29 -13.05
C PRO A 62 -2.00 0.14 -11.55
N TRP A 63 -1.66 -1.02 -10.99
CA TRP A 63 -1.75 -1.25 -9.54
C TRP A 63 -0.88 -0.27 -8.74
N LEU A 64 0.37 -0.04 -9.16
CA LEU A 64 1.24 0.98 -8.57
C LEU A 64 0.64 2.39 -8.69
N LEU A 65 0.13 2.74 -9.88
CA LEU A 65 -0.47 4.05 -10.13
C LEU A 65 -1.68 4.32 -9.24
N VAL A 66 -2.59 3.35 -9.09
CA VAL A 66 -3.75 3.48 -8.20
C VAL A 66 -3.30 3.73 -6.76
N GLN A 67 -2.30 3.01 -6.28
CA GLN A 67 -1.78 3.22 -4.94
C GLN A 67 -1.14 4.60 -4.75
N TRP A 68 -0.37 5.09 -5.73
CA TRP A 68 0.15 6.45 -5.72
C TRP A 68 -0.96 7.50 -5.68
N VAL A 69 -2.03 7.32 -6.46
CA VAL A 69 -3.20 8.22 -6.45
C VAL A 69 -3.85 8.23 -5.07
N VAL A 70 -4.05 7.06 -4.44
CA VAL A 70 -4.64 6.99 -3.09
C VAL A 70 -3.73 7.63 -2.04
N ILE A 71 -2.43 7.39 -2.11
CA ILE A 71 -1.44 8.00 -1.20
C ILE A 71 -1.42 9.53 -1.37
N GLY A 72 -1.40 10.02 -2.62
CA GLY A 72 -1.46 11.45 -2.94
C GLY A 72 -2.76 12.10 -2.51
N PHE A 73 -3.89 11.40 -2.69
CA PHE A 73 -5.20 11.86 -2.22
C PHE A 73 -5.21 11.99 -0.69
N MET A 74 -4.70 11.00 0.04
CA MET A 74 -4.54 11.09 1.49
C MET A 74 -3.61 12.22 1.92
N PHE A 75 -2.59 12.56 1.12
CA PHE A 75 -1.68 13.65 1.42
C PHE A 75 -2.36 15.02 1.30
N TRP A 76 -3.16 15.22 0.25
CA TRP A 76 -3.82 16.50 -0.04
C TRP A 76 -5.08 16.71 0.81
N TYR A 77 -5.92 15.69 0.98
CA TYR A 77 -7.17 15.80 1.73
C TYR A 77 -6.95 15.54 3.23
N ARG A 78 -7.12 16.60 4.03
CA ARG A 78 -6.90 16.58 5.49
C ARG A 78 -8.14 16.31 6.32
N ASN A 79 -9.33 16.33 5.72
CA ASN A 79 -10.60 16.16 6.43
C ASN A 79 -11.01 14.70 6.67
N ILE A 80 -10.10 13.75 6.41
CA ILE A 80 -10.37 12.32 6.60
C ILE A 80 -10.20 11.98 8.09
N PRO A 81 -11.16 11.32 8.74
CA PRO A 81 -11.03 10.92 10.13
C PRO A 81 -9.84 9.96 10.31
N MET A 82 -9.14 10.08 11.44
CA MET A 82 -7.91 9.30 11.70
C MET A 82 -8.11 7.79 11.53
N PHE A 83 -9.25 7.25 11.98
CA PHE A 83 -9.57 5.83 11.79
C PHE A 83 -9.55 5.40 10.32
N ALA A 84 -10.24 6.14 9.44
CA ALA A 84 -10.31 5.81 8.02
C ALA A 84 -8.93 5.89 7.36
N ARG A 85 -8.12 6.87 7.75
CA ARG A 85 -6.75 7.00 7.25
C ARG A 85 -5.91 5.79 7.63
N HIS A 86 -5.92 5.39 8.89
CA HIS A 86 -5.17 4.22 9.34
C HIS A 86 -5.67 2.92 8.69
N ALA A 87 -6.97 2.78 8.47
CA ALA A 87 -7.53 1.65 7.74
C ALA A 87 -7.01 1.59 6.29
N ILE A 88 -6.98 2.72 5.57
CA ILE A 88 -6.44 2.78 4.21
C ILE A 88 -4.94 2.45 4.20
N GLN A 89 -4.16 2.99 5.14
CA GLN A 89 -2.73 2.68 5.25
C GLN A 89 -2.49 1.19 5.47
N LEU A 90 -3.27 0.57 6.37
CA LEU A 90 -3.18 -0.86 6.67
C LEU A 90 -3.57 -1.70 5.44
N LEU A 91 -4.63 -1.32 4.72
CA LEU A 91 -5.04 -1.98 3.47
C LEU A 91 -3.94 -1.92 2.43
N ILE A 92 -3.28 -0.78 2.24
CA ILE A 92 -2.14 -0.65 1.32
C ILE A 92 -1.02 -1.61 1.76
N MET A 93 -0.60 -1.59 3.03
CA MET A 93 0.47 -2.45 3.52
C MET A 93 0.13 -3.94 3.35
N PHE A 94 -1.07 -4.35 3.76
CA PHE A 94 -1.53 -5.73 3.63
C PHE A 94 -1.57 -6.19 2.18
N SER A 95 -2.06 -5.34 1.27
CA SER A 95 -2.15 -5.67 -0.16
C SER A 95 -0.76 -5.84 -0.79
N ASN A 96 0.23 -5.03 -0.41
CA ASN A 96 1.61 -5.19 -0.91
C ASN A 96 2.29 -6.43 -0.33
N VAL A 97 2.09 -6.73 0.96
CA VAL A 97 2.60 -7.97 1.57
C VAL A 97 2.00 -9.19 0.87
N TRP A 98 0.69 -9.18 0.63
CA TRP A 98 0.01 -10.24 -0.10
C TRP A 98 0.55 -10.39 -1.53
N PHE A 99 0.77 -9.28 -2.24
CA PHE A 99 1.33 -9.28 -3.58
C PHE A 99 2.75 -9.87 -3.63
N ILE A 100 3.60 -9.56 -2.64
CA ILE A 100 4.93 -10.16 -2.52
C ILE A 100 4.83 -11.67 -2.32
N PHE A 101 3.98 -12.13 -1.39
CA PHE A 101 3.76 -13.57 -1.19
C PHE A 101 3.23 -14.26 -2.45
N PHE A 102 2.34 -13.59 -3.19
CA PHE A 102 1.83 -14.09 -4.46
C PHE A 102 2.96 -14.27 -5.48
N ILE A 103 3.85 -13.29 -5.63
CA ILE A 103 5.02 -13.37 -6.51
C ILE A 103 5.91 -14.56 -6.16
N PHE A 104 6.25 -14.74 -4.88
CA PHE A 104 7.06 -15.88 -4.44
C PHE A 104 6.36 -17.23 -4.60
N SER A 105 5.03 -17.24 -4.70
CA SER A 105 4.26 -18.45 -4.98
C SER A 105 4.21 -18.79 -6.47
N LEU A 106 4.60 -17.88 -7.37
CA LEU A 106 4.63 -18.15 -8.80
C LEU A 106 5.76 -19.13 -9.12
N ARG A 107 5.43 -20.17 -9.89
CA ARG A 107 6.42 -21.11 -10.43
C ARG A 107 6.83 -20.65 -11.83
N PRO A 108 8.11 -20.81 -12.22
CA PRO A 108 8.53 -20.55 -13.59
C PRO A 108 7.76 -21.46 -14.55
N CYS A 109 7.40 -20.95 -15.71
CA CYS A 109 6.62 -21.67 -16.71
C CYS A 109 7.57 -22.46 -17.60
N GLY A 110 7.66 -23.77 -17.40
CA GLY A 110 8.64 -24.61 -18.11
C GLY A 110 9.21 -25.76 -17.28
N VAL A 111 8.56 -26.09 -16.16
CA VAL A 111 8.60 -27.42 -15.52
C VAL A 111 7.24 -28.08 -15.70
#